data_AF-A0A7V5G696-F1
#
_entry.id   AF-A0A7V5G696-F1
#
_cell.length_a   1.000
_cell.length_b   1.000
_cell.length_c   1.000
_cell.angle_alpha   90.00
_cell.angle_beta   90.00
_cell.angle_gamma   90.00
#
_symmetry.space_group_name_H-M   'P 1'
#
loop_
_entity.id
_entity.type
_entity.pdbx_description
1 polymer ?
#
loop_
_entity_poly.entity_id
_entity_poly.type
_entity_poly.pdbx_seq_one_letter_code
_entity_poly.pdbx_strand_id
1 'polypeptide(L)'
;MRNLSVTTFIHILFSVAIAILIATFLLFLSWDRDRQKIEEFKRYQLISITFLSNLQQSPDEKKLHKVYNDLHVLPLSKTETKERKKEIENNGKTVFSGGSTAGQVRVFEINKQHYIYVQRMGYNLMFKDNKPKNYNFEFAVSIGVFLISLLLLLYLAVLKKLSPLKKLHRQIQKFAQGDTQTRITYSYDDEIGKIAKSFDDAIVHINQLGASKNLFMRNLMHELKT
;
A
#
# COMPACT_ATOMS: atom_id res chain seq x y z
N MET A 1 7.00 -34.16 7.27
CA MET A 1 6.36 -32.84 7.04
C MET A 1 4.90 -32.99 7.45
N ARG A 2 4.39 -32.19 8.41
CA ARG A 2 2.98 -32.29 8.84
C ARG A 2 2.08 -31.83 7.67
N ASN A 3 1.11 -32.66 7.27
CA ASN A 3 0.13 -32.29 6.24
C ASN A 3 -0.76 -31.17 6.78
N LEU A 4 -0.47 -29.93 6.41
CA LEU A 4 -1.31 -28.77 6.74
C LEU A 4 -2.63 -28.88 5.97
N SER A 5 -3.74 -28.49 6.62
CA SER A 5 -5.01 -28.34 5.89
C SER A 5 -4.86 -27.26 4.81
N VAL A 6 -5.57 -27.41 3.69
CA VAL A 6 -5.57 -26.43 2.60
C VAL A 6 -5.92 -25.02 3.12
N THR A 7 -6.87 -24.92 4.04
CA THR A 7 -7.23 -23.66 4.68
C THR A 7 -6.08 -23.06 5.49
N THR A 8 -5.38 -23.86 6.29
CA THR A 8 -4.23 -23.40 7.09
C THR A 8 -3.10 -22.92 6.19
N PHE A 9 -2.81 -23.67 5.12
CA PHE A 9 -1.81 -23.28 4.13
C PHE A 9 -2.13 -21.90 3.52
N ILE A 10 -3.39 -21.66 3.15
CA ILE A 10 -3.84 -20.38 2.58
C ILE A 10 -3.74 -19.24 3.58
N HIS A 11 -4.13 -19.47 4.85
CA HIS A 11 -3.95 -18.47 5.89
C HIS A 11 -2.47 -18.07 6.05
N ILE A 12 -1.56 -19.05 6.07
CA ILE A 12 -0.12 -18.81 6.18
C ILE A 12 0.37 -18.04 4.96
N LEU A 13 0.01 -18.48 3.75
CA LEU A 13 0.43 -17.87 2.49
C LEU A 13 0.05 -16.38 2.42
N PHE A 14 -1.23 -16.07 2.66
CA PHE A 14 -1.70 -14.69 2.63
C PHE A 14 -1.13 -13.85 3.77
N SER A 15 -0.95 -14.41 4.97
CA SER A 15 -0.33 -13.69 6.08
C SER A 15 1.11 -13.31 5.77
N VAL A 16 1.90 -14.23 5.19
CA VAL A 16 3.27 -13.96 4.76
C VAL A 16 3.29 -12.90 3.66
N ALA A 17 2.42 -13.02 2.65
CA ALA A 17 2.34 -12.04 1.56
C ALA A 17 1.98 -10.64 2.06
N ILE A 18 0.99 -10.53 2.95
CA ILE A 18 0.58 -9.27 3.58
C ILE A 18 1.72 -8.70 4.43
N ALA A 19 2.40 -9.52 5.23
CA ALA A 19 3.51 -9.07 6.06
C ALA A 19 4.66 -8.51 5.21
N ILE A 20 5.02 -9.20 4.13
CA ILE A 20 6.04 -8.74 3.17
C ILE A 20 5.59 -7.41 2.55
N LEU A 21 4.35 -7.33 2.05
CA LEU A 21 3.84 -6.11 1.42
C LEU A 21 3.85 -4.91 2.38
N ILE A 22 3.41 -5.10 3.62
CA ILE A 22 3.44 -4.06 4.67
C ILE A 22 4.89 -3.65 4.96
N ALA A 23 5.79 -4.61 5.14
CA ALA A 23 7.20 -4.33 5.41
C ALA A 23 7.84 -3.53 4.26
N THR A 24 7.63 -3.94 3.00
CA THR A 24 8.11 -3.21 1.83
C THR A 24 7.51 -1.81 1.76
N PHE A 25 6.23 -1.65 2.07
CA PHE A 25 5.58 -0.34 2.08
C PHE A 25 6.16 0.59 3.17
N LEU A 26 6.38 0.08 4.39
CA LEU A 26 7.00 0.84 5.47
C LEU A 26 8.44 1.25 5.14
N LEU A 27 9.23 0.34 4.56
CA LEU A 27 10.58 0.65 4.08
C LEU A 27 10.56 1.73 3.00
N PHE A 28 9.62 1.65 2.06
CA PHE A 28 9.43 2.67 1.04
C PHE A 28 9.11 4.04 1.65
N LEU A 29 8.19 4.12 2.64
CA LEU A 29 7.85 5.37 3.31
C LEU A 29 9.05 5.99 4.03
N SER A 30 9.86 5.17 4.71
CA SER A 30 11.08 5.64 5.36
C SER A 30 12.10 6.16 4.35
N TRP A 31 12.35 5.38 3.30
CA TRP A 31 13.30 5.72 2.26
C TRP A 31 12.91 6.98 1.48
N ASP A 32 11.63 7.13 1.14
CA ASP A 32 11.15 8.33 0.43
C ASP A 32 11.29 9.58 1.29
N ARG A 33 10.99 9.49 2.59
CA ARG A 33 11.19 10.60 3.54
C ARG A 33 12.64 11.05 3.60
N ASP A 34 13.58 10.11 3.64
CA ASP A 34 15.01 10.43 3.66
C ASP A 34 15.47 11.02 2.32
N ARG A 35 14.98 10.46 1.20
CA ARG A 35 15.20 11.02 -0.13
C ARG A 35 14.69 12.46 -0.24
N GLN A 36 13.49 12.76 0.27
CA GLN A 36 12.93 14.11 0.25
C GLN A 36 13.82 15.11 1.00
N LYS A 37 14.33 14.75 2.18
CA LYS A 37 15.28 15.59 2.93
C LYS A 37 16.59 15.82 2.17
N ILE A 38 17.12 14.78 1.51
CA ILE A 38 18.34 14.90 0.72
C ILE A 38 18.11 15.82 -0.49
N GLU A 39 16.99 15.69 -1.19
CA GLU A 39 16.64 16.54 -2.33
C GLU A 39 16.39 18.00 -1.92
N GLU A 40 15.79 18.21 -0.74
CA GLU A 40 15.65 19.54 -0.13
C GLU A 40 17.01 20.16 0.20
N PHE A 41 17.89 19.40 0.84
CA PHE A 41 19.25 19.84 1.16
C PHE A 41 20.04 20.20 -0.11
N LYS A 42 20.04 19.31 -1.12
CA LYS A 42 20.71 19.56 -2.41
C LYS A 42 20.18 20.82 -3.10
N ARG A 43 18.86 21.06 -3.05
CA ARG A 43 18.26 22.27 -3.61
C ARG A 43 18.79 23.52 -2.91
N TYR A 44 18.75 23.56 -1.59
CA TYR A 44 19.23 24.75 -0.86
C TYR A 44 20.75 24.93 -0.94
N GLN A 45 21.50 23.83 -1.06
CA GLN A 45 22.92 23.89 -1.38
C GLN A 45 23.16 24.49 -2.77
N LEU A 46 22.41 24.09 -3.80
CA LEU A 46 22.51 24.67 -5.14
C LEU A 46 22.18 26.17 -5.13
N ILE A 47 21.12 26.57 -4.43
CA ILE A 47 20.76 27.98 -4.26
C ILE A 47 21.90 28.73 -3.56
N SER A 48 22.43 28.19 -2.46
CA SER A 48 23.55 28.78 -1.73
C SER A 48 24.77 29.02 -2.61
N ILE A 49 25.22 28.00 -3.35
CA ILE A 49 26.36 28.10 -4.27
C ILE A 49 26.08 29.12 -5.38
N THR A 50 24.86 29.13 -5.93
CA THR A 50 24.50 30.06 -7.02
C THR A 50 24.58 31.51 -6.56
N PHE A 51 24.05 31.84 -5.38
CA PHE A 51 24.05 33.21 -4.86
C PHE A 51 25.41 33.66 -4.28
N LEU A 52 26.14 32.76 -3.63
CA LEU A 52 27.40 33.11 -2.96
C LEU A 52 28.62 33.05 -3.88
N SER A 53 28.62 32.15 -4.88
CA SER A 53 29.78 31.90 -5.76
C SER A 53 29.57 32.40 -7.19
N ASN A 54 28.40 32.12 -7.78
CA ASN A 54 28.19 32.38 -9.22
C ASN A 54 27.65 33.78 -9.52
N LEU A 55 27.05 34.44 -8.52
CA LEU A 55 26.56 35.80 -8.65
C LEU A 55 27.69 36.81 -8.38
N GLN A 56 27.80 37.85 -9.21
CA GLN A 56 28.72 38.96 -8.94
C GLN A 56 28.31 39.72 -7.66
N GLN A 57 29.23 40.49 -7.09
CA GLN A 57 29.00 41.26 -5.85
C GLN A 57 27.89 42.32 -6.02
N SER A 58 27.58 42.73 -7.25
CA SER A 58 26.43 43.56 -7.62
C SER A 58 25.85 43.07 -8.96
N PRO A 59 24.86 42.18 -8.93
CA PRO A 59 24.27 41.62 -10.15
C PRO A 59 23.37 42.66 -10.84
N ASP A 60 23.46 42.73 -12.16
CA ASP A 60 22.46 43.43 -12.98
C ASP A 60 21.06 42.82 -12.77
N GLU A 61 20.02 43.65 -12.80
CA GLU A 61 18.62 43.23 -12.56
C GLU A 61 18.22 42.10 -13.51
N LYS A 62 18.61 42.17 -14.78
CA LYS A 62 18.30 41.12 -15.77
C LYS A 62 18.91 39.77 -15.40
N LYS A 63 20.16 39.75 -14.91
CA LYS A 63 20.82 38.51 -14.47
C LYS A 63 20.17 37.96 -13.20
N LEU A 64 19.78 38.85 -12.28
CA LEU A 64 19.12 38.47 -11.04
C LEU A 64 17.74 37.86 -11.31
N HIS A 65 16.94 38.45 -12.19
CA HIS A 65 15.66 37.90 -12.64
C HIS A 65 15.81 36.54 -13.31
N LYS A 66 16.86 36.33 -14.12
CA LYS A 66 17.14 35.02 -14.71
C LYS A 66 17.39 33.96 -13.64
N VAL A 67 18.22 34.27 -12.64
CA VAL A 67 18.50 33.34 -11.53
C VAL A 67 17.24 33.03 -10.72
N TYR A 68 16.36 34.02 -10.51
CA TYR A 68 15.08 33.78 -9.84
C TYR A 68 14.19 32.80 -10.59
N ASN A 69 14.10 32.93 -11.91
CA ASN A 69 13.34 32.02 -12.75
C ASN A 69 13.96 30.62 -12.78
N ASP A 70 15.27 30.52 -13.01
CA ASP A 70 15.98 29.23 -13.09
C ASP A 70 15.86 28.44 -11.77
N LEU A 71 15.99 29.12 -10.62
CA LEU A 71 15.90 28.51 -9.30
C LEU A 71 14.46 28.38 -8.77
N HIS A 72 13.48 28.95 -9.47
CA HIS A 72 12.08 29.00 -9.06
C HIS A 72 11.90 29.65 -7.67
N VAL A 73 12.47 30.85 -7.50
CA VAL A 73 12.36 31.63 -6.27
C VAL A 73 11.69 32.98 -6.55
N LEU A 74 10.89 33.47 -5.60
CA LEU A 74 10.18 34.73 -5.72
C LEU A 74 10.76 35.75 -4.73
N PRO A 75 11.28 36.91 -5.18
CA PRO A 75 11.77 37.94 -4.28
C PRO A 75 10.63 38.51 -3.42
N LEU A 76 10.92 38.82 -2.17
CA LEU A 76 9.99 39.52 -1.29
C LEU A 76 10.21 41.03 -1.35
N SER A 77 9.12 41.79 -1.26
CA SER A 77 9.21 43.25 -1.07
C SER A 77 9.81 43.60 0.30
N LYS A 78 10.19 44.86 0.50
CA LYS A 78 10.77 45.34 1.76
C LYS A 78 9.82 45.18 2.95
N THR A 79 8.52 45.41 2.72
CA THR A 79 7.47 45.26 3.74
C THR A 79 7.29 43.78 4.11
N GLU A 80 7.12 42.91 3.12
CA GLU A 80 7.01 41.46 3.33
C GLU A 80 8.24 40.90 4.03
N THR A 81 9.45 41.33 3.64
CA THR A 81 10.70 40.91 4.29
C THR A 81 10.68 41.23 5.78
N LYS A 82 10.21 42.42 6.18
CA LYS A 82 10.14 42.82 7.59
C LYS A 82 9.13 42.00 8.38
N GLU A 83 7.96 41.72 7.79
CA GLU A 83 6.93 40.87 8.39
C GLU A 83 7.40 39.44 8.56
N ARG A 84 7.97 38.84 7.50
CA ARG A 84 8.48 37.46 7.55
C ARG A 84 9.64 37.30 8.52
N LYS A 85 10.53 38.29 8.65
CA LYS A 85 11.59 38.24 9.67
C LYS A 85 11.04 38.13 11.10
N LYS A 86 10.01 38.91 11.44
CA LYS A 86 9.34 38.79 12.75
C LYS A 86 8.68 37.43 12.93
N GLU A 87 8.06 36.89 11.88
CA GLU A 87 7.42 35.58 11.91
C GLU A 87 8.46 34.44 12.09
N ILE A 88 9.63 34.58 11.45
CA ILE A 88 10.76 33.65 11.62
C ILE A 88 11.29 33.68 13.05
N GLU A 89 11.40 34.85 13.67
CA GLU A 89 11.86 34.98 15.06
C GLU A 89 10.95 34.26 16.06
N ASN A 90 9.63 34.30 15.82
CA ASN A 90 8.66 33.68 16.72
C ASN A 90 8.46 32.18 16.45
N ASN A 91 8.35 31.80 15.17
CA ASN A 91 7.83 30.48 14.75
C ASN A 91 8.69 29.78 13.68
N GLY A 92 9.78 30.40 13.23
CA GLY A 92 10.59 29.89 12.12
C GLY A 92 11.45 28.71 12.53
N LYS A 93 11.39 27.62 11.75
CA LYS A 93 12.32 26.50 11.88
C LYS A 93 13.41 26.59 10.82
N THR A 94 14.67 26.58 11.24
CA THR A 94 15.80 26.50 10.29
C THR A 94 15.88 25.09 9.70
N VAL A 95 15.72 24.97 8.38
CA VAL A 95 15.83 23.69 7.65
C VAL A 95 17.15 23.54 6.90
N PHE A 96 17.83 24.65 6.61
CA PHE A 96 19.15 24.67 6.01
C PHE A 96 19.94 25.87 6.48
N SER A 97 21.24 25.67 6.72
CA SER A 97 22.20 26.74 6.93
C SER A 97 23.48 26.38 6.18
N GLY A 98 23.88 27.23 5.26
CA GLY A 98 25.10 27.07 4.49
C GLY A 98 25.81 28.42 4.38
N GLY A 99 27.11 28.39 4.08
CA GLY A 99 27.87 29.60 3.93
C GLY A 99 29.22 29.36 3.29
N SER A 100 29.85 30.45 2.90
CA SER A 100 31.22 30.51 2.41
C SER A 100 31.86 31.79 2.94
N THR A 101 33.12 32.04 2.59
CA THR A 101 33.78 33.31 2.87
C THR A 101 33.04 34.51 2.24
N ALA A 102 32.27 34.29 1.18
CA ALA A 102 31.49 35.33 0.52
C ALA A 102 30.21 35.72 1.26
N GLY A 103 29.69 34.87 2.17
CA GLY A 103 28.42 35.13 2.86
C GLY A 103 27.73 33.87 3.38
N GLN A 104 26.50 34.02 3.86
CA GLN A 104 25.70 32.91 4.40
C GLN A 104 24.30 32.86 3.77
N VAL A 105 23.77 31.65 3.64
CA VAL A 105 22.39 31.37 3.23
C VAL A 105 21.71 30.54 4.31
N ARG A 106 20.55 31.01 4.77
CA ARG A 106 19.69 30.30 5.72
C ARG A 106 18.32 30.10 5.11
N VAL A 107 17.71 28.95 5.38
CA VAL A 107 16.35 28.65 4.94
C VAL A 107 15.48 28.34 6.14
N PHE A 108 14.35 29.01 6.19
CA PHE A 108 13.37 28.93 7.26
C PHE A 108 12.07 28.36 6.74
N GLU A 109 11.52 27.38 7.45
CA GLU A 109 10.19 26.84 7.21
C GLU A 109 9.18 27.53 8.14
N ILE A 110 8.13 28.10 7.56
CA ILE A 110 6.97 28.65 8.27
C ILE A 110 5.71 28.22 7.53
N ASN A 111 4.74 27.62 8.22
CA ASN A 111 3.46 27.18 7.62
C ASN A 111 3.64 26.31 6.35
N LYS A 112 4.64 25.40 6.36
CA LYS A 112 5.04 24.55 5.21
C LYS A 112 5.58 25.32 3.99
N GLN A 113 5.91 26.60 4.17
CA GLN A 113 6.49 27.45 3.16
C GLN A 113 7.94 27.78 3.53
N HIS A 114 8.82 27.69 2.54
CA HIS A 114 10.23 27.97 2.73
C HIS A 114 10.59 29.39 2.31
N TYR A 115 11.34 30.06 3.18
CA TYR A 115 11.90 31.39 2.99
C TYR A 115 13.40 31.31 3.05
N ILE A 116 14.07 31.81 2.02
CA ILE A 116 15.51 31.74 1.85
C ILE A 116 16.06 33.14 2.08
N TYR A 117 17.03 33.25 2.97
CA TYR A 117 17.70 34.49 3.32
C TYR A 117 19.18 34.39 2.96
N VAL A 118 19.61 35.23 2.04
CA VAL A 118 20.99 35.34 1.57
C VAL A 118 21.60 36.60 2.14
N GLN A 119 22.72 36.45 2.83
CA GLN A 119 23.49 37.54 3.40
C GLN A 119 24.88 37.54 2.80
N ARG A 120 25.22 38.64 2.13
CA ARG A 120 26.52 38.83 1.48
C ARG A 120 27.00 40.27 1.69
N MET A 121 28.31 40.46 1.61
CA MET A 121 28.88 41.81 1.61
C MET A 121 28.39 42.59 0.37
N GLY A 122 27.52 43.58 0.60
CA GLY A 122 26.93 44.44 -0.44
C GLY A 122 25.41 44.31 -0.59
N TYR A 123 24.82 43.18 -0.23
CA TYR A 123 23.36 43.01 -0.29
C TYR A 123 22.84 41.90 0.63
N ASN A 124 21.60 42.07 1.07
CA ASN A 124 20.83 41.02 1.75
C ASN A 124 19.55 40.80 0.96
N LEU A 125 19.29 39.56 0.56
CA LEU A 125 18.12 39.20 -0.22
C LEU A 125 17.28 38.18 0.54
N MET A 126 15.97 38.33 0.46
CA MET A 126 15.03 37.36 1.00
C MET A 126 14.02 36.99 -0.07
N PHE A 127 13.79 35.70 -0.24
CA PHE A 127 12.91 35.18 -1.26
C PHE A 127 12.15 33.95 -0.76
N LYS A 128 10.98 33.71 -1.37
CA LYS A 128 10.12 32.56 -1.13
C LYS A 128 10.49 31.45 -2.12
N ASP A 129 10.60 30.22 -1.63
CA ASP A 129 10.71 29.06 -2.52
C ASP A 129 9.37 28.83 -3.25
N ASN A 130 9.40 28.87 -4.59
CA ASN A 130 8.22 28.66 -5.42
C ASN A 130 8.34 27.39 -6.29
N LYS A 131 9.08 26.38 -5.82
CA LYS A 131 9.11 25.08 -6.47
C LYS A 131 7.70 24.49 -6.53
N PRO A 132 7.24 24.01 -7.70
CA PRO A 132 5.96 23.31 -7.79
C PRO A 132 5.99 22.06 -6.90
N LYS A 133 4.87 21.80 -6.22
CA LYS A 133 4.71 20.60 -5.40
C LYS A 133 4.82 19.36 -6.29
N ASN A 134 5.58 18.38 -5.83
CA ASN A 134 5.67 17.09 -6.49
C ASN A 134 4.70 16.11 -5.81
N TYR A 135 3.70 15.63 -6.55
CA TYR A 135 2.67 14.71 -6.03
C TYR A 135 3.07 13.23 -6.11
N ASN A 136 4.32 12.92 -6.49
CA ASN A 136 4.79 11.54 -6.66
C ASN A 136 4.64 10.69 -5.39
N PHE A 137 4.81 11.30 -4.21
CA PHE A 137 4.67 10.59 -2.94
C PHE A 137 3.21 10.20 -2.68
N GLU A 138 2.26 11.13 -2.89
CA GLU A 138 0.83 10.86 -2.74
C GLU A 138 0.36 9.75 -3.69
N PHE A 139 0.85 9.76 -4.94
CA PHE A 139 0.57 8.68 -5.89
C PHE A 139 1.13 7.34 -5.41
N ALA A 140 2.37 7.30 -4.93
CA ALA A 140 2.99 6.07 -4.42
C ALA A 140 2.24 5.51 -3.20
N VAL A 141 1.81 6.37 -2.28
CA VAL A 141 0.98 5.99 -1.13
C VAL A 141 -0.36 5.42 -1.59
N SER A 142 -1.02 6.09 -2.55
CA SER A 142 -2.29 5.62 -3.11
C SER A 142 -2.17 4.24 -3.76
N ILE A 143 -1.09 4.00 -4.51
CA ILE A 143 -0.80 2.70 -5.12
C ILE A 143 -0.57 1.64 -4.04
N GLY A 144 0.20 1.95 -3.00
CA GLY A 144 0.44 1.03 -1.89
C GLY A 144 -0.84 0.60 -1.18
N VAL A 145 -1.73 1.56 -0.86
CA VAL A 145 -3.04 1.28 -0.26
C VAL A 145 -3.91 0.44 -1.18
N PHE A 146 -3.94 0.75 -2.48
CA PHE A 146 -4.68 -0.03 -3.47
C PHE A 146 -4.20 -1.49 -3.54
N LEU A 147 -2.89 -1.73 -3.56
CA LEU A 147 -2.32 -3.08 -3.61
C LEU A 147 -2.65 -3.90 -2.36
N ILE A 148 -2.59 -3.29 -1.17
CA ILE A 148 -2.99 -3.95 0.09
C ILE A 148 -4.48 -4.30 0.05
N SER A 149 -5.33 -3.37 -0.38
CA SER A 149 -6.77 -3.62 -0.50
C SER A 149 -7.07 -4.72 -1.51
N LEU A 150 -6.39 -4.74 -2.65
CA LEU A 150 -6.53 -5.78 -3.67
C LEU A 150 -6.16 -7.16 -3.13
N LEU A 151 -5.05 -7.25 -2.38
CA LEU A 151 -4.60 -8.50 -1.77
C LEU A 151 -5.62 -9.03 -0.74
N LEU A 152 -6.19 -8.15 0.08
CA LEU A 152 -7.26 -8.50 1.02
C LEU A 152 -8.53 -8.98 0.29
N LEU A 153 -8.89 -8.34 -0.82
CA LEU A 153 -10.03 -8.74 -1.64
C LEU A 153 -9.83 -10.15 -2.22
N LEU A 154 -8.64 -10.44 -2.75
CA LEU A 154 -8.26 -11.77 -3.24
C LEU A 154 -8.31 -12.81 -2.13
N TYR A 155 -7.81 -12.48 -0.94
CA TYR A 155 -7.88 -13.36 0.22
C TYR A 155 -9.33 -13.74 0.55
N LEU A 156 -10.22 -12.76 0.63
CA LEU A 156 -11.65 -12.99 0.88
C LEU A 156 -12.32 -13.81 -0.24
N ALA A 157 -11.97 -13.55 -1.50
CA ALA A 157 -12.48 -14.30 -2.64
C ALA A 157 -12.09 -15.79 -2.57
N VAL A 158 -10.83 -16.08 -2.22
CA VAL A 158 -10.34 -17.46 -2.03
C VAL A 158 -11.07 -18.15 -0.88
N LEU A 159 -11.25 -17.49 0.27
CA LEU A 159 -12.00 -18.06 1.39
C LEU A 159 -13.46 -18.37 1.01
N LYS A 160 -14.11 -17.45 0.28
CA LYS A 160 -15.48 -17.64 -0.20
C LYS A 160 -15.57 -18.84 -1.13
N LYS A 161 -14.59 -19.04 -2.03
CA LYS A 161 -14.52 -20.18 -2.95
C LYS A 161 -14.26 -21.52 -2.26
N LEU A 162 -13.57 -21.54 -1.12
CA LEU A 162 -13.27 -22.76 -0.37
C LEU A 162 -14.35 -23.14 0.66
N SER A 163 -15.20 -22.20 1.06
CA SER A 163 -16.28 -22.45 2.02
C SER A 163 -17.22 -23.59 1.61
N PRO A 164 -17.66 -23.71 0.33
CA PRO A 164 -18.45 -24.85 -0.14
C PRO A 164 -17.78 -26.21 0.03
N LEU A 165 -16.46 -26.28 -0.11
CA LEU A 165 -15.72 -27.53 0.03
C LEU A 165 -15.84 -28.08 1.46
N LYS A 166 -15.82 -27.18 2.46
CA LYS A 166 -16.03 -27.55 3.86
C LYS A 166 -17.45 -28.07 4.12
N LYS A 167 -18.45 -27.47 3.45
CA LYS A 167 -19.84 -27.94 3.51
C LYS A 167 -20.00 -29.32 2.88
N LEU A 168 -19.43 -29.51 1.69
CA LEU A 168 -19.42 -30.79 0.98
C LEU A 168 -18.79 -31.90 1.82
N HIS A 169 -17.61 -31.64 2.40
CA HIS A 169 -16.94 -32.59 3.30
C HIS A 169 -17.82 -33.01 4.48
N ARG A 170 -18.51 -32.06 5.11
CA ARG A 170 -19.42 -32.36 6.23
C ARG A 170 -20.62 -33.20 5.80
N GLN A 171 -21.17 -32.98 4.60
CA GLN A 171 -22.27 -33.80 4.06
C GLN A 171 -21.81 -35.23 3.78
N ILE A 172 -20.63 -35.40 3.16
CA ILE A 172 -20.05 -36.72 2.92
C ILE A 172 -19.81 -37.46 4.24
N GLN A 173 -19.28 -36.77 5.27
CA GLN A 173 -19.06 -37.37 6.58
C GLN A 173 -20.36 -37.82 7.26
N LYS A 174 -21.46 -37.07 7.13
CA LYS A 174 -22.77 -37.49 7.65
C LYS A 174 -23.26 -38.77 7.00
N PHE A 175 -23.18 -38.86 5.68
CA PHE A 175 -23.53 -40.09 4.96
C PHE A 175 -22.67 -41.28 5.42
N ALA A 176 -21.36 -41.09 5.55
CA ALA A 176 -20.45 -42.12 6.04
C ALA A 176 -20.75 -42.57 7.49
N GLN A 177 -21.37 -41.71 8.30
CA GLN A 177 -21.82 -42.03 9.66
C GLN A 177 -23.20 -42.71 9.72
N GLY A 178 -23.81 -43.02 8.57
CA GLY A 178 -25.05 -43.77 8.48
C GLY A 178 -26.30 -42.94 8.17
N ASP A 179 -26.17 -41.62 7.98
CA ASP A 179 -27.28 -40.77 7.54
C ASP A 179 -27.50 -40.91 6.02
N THR A 180 -28.18 -41.99 5.64
CA THR A 180 -28.49 -42.36 4.24
C THR A 180 -29.45 -41.40 3.54
N GLN A 181 -30.13 -40.52 4.29
CA GLN A 181 -31.04 -39.51 3.74
C GLN A 181 -30.30 -38.20 3.40
N THR A 182 -29.00 -38.13 3.67
CA THR A 182 -28.19 -36.96 3.34
C THR A 182 -28.18 -36.72 1.82
N ARG A 183 -28.55 -35.51 1.41
CA ARG A 183 -28.40 -35.01 0.04
C ARG A 183 -27.30 -33.98 -0.05
N ILE A 184 -26.52 -34.03 -1.12
CA ILE A 184 -25.49 -33.06 -1.41
C ILE A 184 -26.08 -31.95 -2.28
N THR A 185 -26.54 -30.88 -1.63
CA THR A 185 -27.03 -29.68 -2.32
C THR A 185 -25.88 -28.73 -2.67
N TYR A 186 -25.58 -28.58 -3.95
CA TYR A 186 -24.74 -27.52 -4.47
C TYR A 186 -25.24 -27.03 -5.83
N SER A 187 -25.48 -25.72 -5.96
CA SER A 187 -26.21 -25.13 -7.09
C SER A 187 -25.32 -24.48 -8.17
N TYR A 188 -23.99 -24.45 -7.98
CA TYR A 188 -23.08 -23.84 -8.96
C TYR A 188 -22.49 -24.90 -9.89
N ASP A 189 -22.33 -24.56 -11.17
CA ASP A 189 -21.68 -25.40 -12.18
C ASP A 189 -20.17 -25.12 -12.27
N ASP A 190 -19.50 -25.20 -11.13
CA ASP A 190 -18.03 -25.14 -11.05
C ASP A 190 -17.43 -26.50 -10.70
N GLU A 191 -16.11 -26.59 -10.56
CA GLU A 191 -15.40 -27.85 -10.28
C GLU A 191 -15.90 -28.50 -8.98
N ILE A 192 -16.21 -27.68 -7.96
CA ILE A 192 -16.77 -28.18 -6.70
C ILE A 192 -18.17 -28.73 -6.92
N GLY A 193 -18.96 -28.10 -7.79
CA GLY A 193 -20.31 -28.58 -8.10
C GLY A 193 -20.35 -29.87 -8.88
N LYS A 194 -19.41 -30.06 -9.81
CA LYS A 194 -19.24 -31.35 -10.49
C LYS A 194 -18.90 -32.45 -9.51
N ILE A 195 -17.99 -32.20 -8.56
CA ILE A 195 -17.66 -33.16 -7.49
C ILE A 195 -18.88 -33.43 -6.61
N ALA A 196 -19.60 -32.38 -6.20
CA ALA A 196 -20.80 -32.51 -5.37
C ALA A 196 -21.88 -33.38 -6.04
N LYS A 197 -22.12 -33.19 -7.34
CA LYS A 197 -23.05 -33.98 -8.13
C LYS A 197 -22.62 -35.45 -8.22
N SER A 198 -21.37 -35.71 -8.59
CA SER A 198 -20.86 -37.09 -8.69
C SER A 198 -20.97 -37.84 -7.35
N PHE A 199 -20.77 -37.15 -6.22
CA PHE A 199 -20.99 -37.77 -4.91
C PHE A 199 -22.47 -37.98 -4.58
N ASP A 200 -23.39 -37.08 -4.95
CA ASP A 200 -24.83 -37.30 -4.76
C ASP A 200 -25.32 -38.52 -5.56
N ASP A 201 -24.88 -38.63 -6.82
CA ASP A 201 -25.19 -39.77 -7.69
C ASP A 201 -24.68 -41.08 -7.08
N ALA A 202 -23.48 -41.07 -6.49
CA ALA A 202 -22.94 -42.23 -5.76
C ALA A 202 -23.78 -42.59 -4.52
N ILE A 203 -24.21 -41.60 -3.74
CA ILE A 203 -25.10 -41.81 -2.59
C ILE A 203 -26.41 -42.47 -3.02
N VAL A 204 -27.02 -41.99 -4.11
CA VAL A 204 -28.25 -42.57 -4.68
C VAL A 204 -28.04 -44.03 -5.06
N HIS A 205 -26.96 -44.34 -5.80
CA HIS A 205 -26.67 -45.70 -6.20
C HIS A 205 -26.41 -46.64 -5.02
N ILE A 206 -25.67 -46.20 -4.00
CA ILE A 206 -25.42 -46.99 -2.79
C ILE A 206 -26.74 -47.28 -2.05
N ASN A 207 -27.61 -46.29 -1.91
CA ASN A 207 -28.92 -46.47 -1.26
C ASN A 207 -29.82 -47.44 -2.03
N GLN A 208 -29.87 -47.35 -3.37
CA GLN A 208 -30.61 -48.29 -4.21
C GLN A 208 -30.08 -49.72 -4.08
N LEU A 209 -28.75 -49.89 -4.08
CA LEU A 209 -28.13 -51.19 -3.90
C LEU A 209 -28.45 -51.80 -2.51
N GLY A 210 -28.41 -50.97 -1.47
CA GLY A 210 -28.82 -51.37 -0.12
C GLY A 210 -30.28 -51.82 -0.04
N ALA A 211 -31.19 -51.09 -0.69
CA ALA A 211 -32.61 -51.45 -0.76
C ALA A 211 -32.83 -52.77 -1.51
N SER A 212 -32.17 -52.97 -2.66
CA SER A 212 -32.23 -54.21 -3.43
C SER A 212 -31.71 -55.41 -2.64
N LYS A 213 -30.60 -55.25 -1.90
CA LYS A 213 -30.07 -56.29 -1.01
C LYS A 213 -31.08 -56.65 0.08
N ASN A 214 -31.71 -55.66 0.72
CA ASN A 214 -32.69 -55.90 1.77
C ASN A 214 -33.93 -56.64 1.24
N LEU A 215 -34.42 -56.27 0.05
CA LEU A 215 -35.53 -56.97 -0.61
C LEU A 215 -35.16 -58.43 -0.93
N PHE A 216 -33.97 -58.66 -1.46
CA PHE A 216 -33.47 -60.01 -1.77
C PHE A 216 -33.41 -60.89 -0.50
N MET A 217 -32.81 -60.38 0.58
CA MET A 217 -32.73 -61.12 1.85
C MET A 217 -34.11 -61.42 2.43
N ARG A 218 -35.07 -60.49 2.31
CA ARG A 218 -36.45 -60.69 2.75
C ARG A 218 -37.12 -61.82 1.96
N ASN A 219 -36.92 -61.86 0.65
CA ASN A 219 -37.49 -62.90 -0.20
C ASN A 219 -36.91 -64.28 0.11
N LEU A 220 -35.58 -64.39 0.27
CA LEU A 220 -34.94 -65.66 0.67
C LEU A 220 -35.44 -66.18 2.02
N MET A 221 -35.61 -65.29 3.00
CA MET A 221 -36.12 -65.68 4.31
C MET A 221 -37.56 -66.18 4.25
N HIS A 222 -38.38 -65.61 3.36
CA HIS A 222 -39.73 -66.07 3.11
C HIS A 222 -39.74 -67.47 2.48
N GLU A 223 -38.91 -67.70 1.44
CA GLU A 223 -38.78 -69.02 0.81
C GLU A 223 -38.27 -70.09 1.78
N LEU A 224 -37.29 -69.79 2.63
CA LEU A 224 -36.75 -70.74 3.62
C LEU A 224 -37.73 -71.11 4.74
N LYS A 225 -38.74 -70.28 4.99
CA LYS A 225 -39.75 -70.51 6.04
C LYS A 225 -40.97 -71.29 5.53
N THR A 226 -41.12 -71.37 4.20
CA THR A 226 -42.22 -72.10 3.53
C THR A 226 -41.82 -73.55 3.35
#